data_AF-A0A7W8R2X8-F1
#
_entry.id   AF-A0A7W8R2X8-F1
#
_cell.length_a   1.000
_cell.length_b   1.000
_cell.length_c   1.000
_cell.angle_alpha   90.00
_cell.angle_beta   90.00
_cell.angle_gamma   90.00
#
_symmetry.space_group_name_H-M   'P 1'
#
loop_
_entity.id
_entity.type
_entity.pdbx_description
1 polymer ?
#
loop_
_entity_poly.entity_id
_entity_poly.type
_entity_poly.pdbx_seq_one_letter_code
_entity_poly.pdbx_strand_id
1 'polypeptide(L)' 'MYNASLKHKWDNKNVLDYAVETAEQEGEAKGKHKQAIEMALGMIADNQPIEKIAKYTKLSIKEIQSL' A
#
# COMPACT_ATOMS: atom_id res chain seq x y z
N MET A 1 -28.34 -33.50 10.30
CA MET A 1 -27.14 -32.85 10.88
C MET A 1 -26.02 -32.60 9.85
N TYR A 2 -26.33 -32.32 8.57
CA TYR A 2 -25.31 -32.12 7.52
C TYR A 2 -25.04 -30.63 7.22
N ASN A 3 -26.08 -29.78 7.30
CA ASN A 3 -26.02 -28.38 6.88
C ASN A 3 -25.21 -27.46 7.82
N ALA A 4 -25.09 -27.78 9.11
CA ALA A 4 -24.36 -26.95 10.07
C ALA A 4 -22.84 -27.00 9.85
N SER A 5 -22.29 -28.17 9.52
CA SER A 5 -20.85 -28.34 9.31
C SER A 5 -20.34 -27.64 8.04
N LEU A 6 -21.18 -27.58 7.01
CA LEU A 6 -20.83 -26.94 5.74
C LEU A 6 -20.79 -25.42 5.89
N LYS A 7 -21.75 -24.85 6.64
CA LYS A 7 -21.83 -23.42 6.93
C LYS A 7 -20.60 -22.92 7.69
N HIS A 8 -20.19 -23.62 8.75
CA HIS A 8 -18.99 -23.25 9.51
C HIS A 8 -17.70 -23.28 8.69
N LYS A 9 -17.58 -24.22 7.75
CA LYS A 9 -16.41 -24.28 6.85
C LYS A 9 -16.37 -23.08 5.90
N TRP A 10 -17.53 -22.62 5.42
CA TRP A 10 -17.62 -21.48 4.52
C TRP A 10 -17.45 -20.15 5.26
N ASP A 11 -18.01 -20.03 6.47
CA ASP A 11 -17.80 -18.85 7.32
C ASP A 11 -16.31 -18.67 7.65
N ASN A 12 -15.61 -19.76 8.01
CA ASN A 12 -14.17 -19.71 8.27
C ASN A 12 -13.36 -19.37 7.02
N LYS A 13 -13.76 -19.90 5.85
CA LYS A 13 -13.10 -19.60 4.58
C LYS A 13 -13.24 -18.12 4.22
N ASN A 14 -14.44 -17.56 4.34
CA ASN A 14 -14.69 -16.15 4.04
C ASN A 14 -13.92 -15.21 4.97
N VAL A 15 -13.79 -15.55 6.25
CA VAL A 15 -12.99 -14.78 7.23
C VAL A 15 -11.50 -14.80 6.85
N LEU A 16 -10.97 -15.96 6.44
CA LEU A 16 -9.58 -16.08 6.00
C LEU A 16 -9.33 -15.33 4.69
N ASP A 17 -10.22 -15.48 3.71
CA ASP A 17 -10.11 -14.80 2.42
C ASP A 17 -10.14 -13.27 2.60
N TYR A 18 -11.02 -12.75 3.47
CA TYR A 18 -11.06 -11.34 3.81
C TYR A 18 -9.78 -10.84 4.52
N ALA A 19 -9.22 -11.64 5.43
CA ALA A 19 -7.98 -11.30 6.12
C ALA A 19 -6.77 -11.26 5.17
N VAL A 20 -6.73 -12.16 4.18
CA VAL A 20 -5.70 -12.17 3.13
C VAL A 20 -5.86 -10.97 2.19
N GLU A 21 -7.09 -10.69 1.74
CA GLU A 21 -7.37 -9.58 0.84
C GLU A 21 -7.03 -8.22 1.47
N THR A 22 -7.38 -8.03 2.75
CA THR A 22 -7.02 -6.81 3.49
C THR A 22 -5.51 -6.70 3.71
N ALA A 23 -4.82 -7.80 4.01
CA ALA A 23 -3.36 -7.80 4.15
C ALA A 23 -2.63 -7.51 2.83
N GLU A 24 -3.10 -8.04 1.70
CA GLU A 24 -2.54 -7.75 0.38
C GLU A 24 -2.77 -6.30 -0.03
N GLN A 25 -3.98 -5.76 0.17
CA GLN A 25 -4.30 -4.37 -0.12
C GLN A 25 -3.45 -3.40 0.72
N GLU A 26 -3.29 -3.67 2.02
CA GLU A 26 -2.40 -2.90 2.87
C GLU A 26 -0.93 -3.04 2.49
N GLY A 27 -0.50 -4.24 2.10
CA GLY A 27 0.86 -4.54 1.65
C GLY A 27 1.22 -3.77 0.38
N GLU A 28 0.32 -3.77 -0.60
CA GLU A 28 0.49 -3.00 -1.83
C GLU A 28 0.52 -1.49 -1.58
N ALA A 29 -0.40 -0.98 -0.75
CA ALA A 29 -0.45 0.44 -0.42
C ALA A 29 0.85 0.90 0.29
N LYS A 30 1.32 0.12 1.27
CA LYS A 30 2.59 0.38 1.98
C LYS A 30 3.80 0.27 1.03
N GLY A 31 3.78 -0.70 0.11
CA GLY A 31 4.84 -0.88 -0.88
C GLY A 31 4.94 0.30 -1.86
N LYS A 32 3.80 0.74 -2.41
CA LYS A 32 3.73 1.89 -3.33
C LYS A 32 4.17 3.18 -2.65
N HIS A 33 3.76 3.41 -1.39
CA HIS A 33 4.22 4.57 -0.61
C HIS A 33 5.73 4.55 -0.34
N LYS A 34 6.29 3.40 0.07
CA LYS A 34 7.75 3.28 0.28
C LYS A 34 8.53 3.53 -1.00
N GLN A 35 8.10 2.97 -2.12
CA GLN A 35 8.75 3.21 -3.42
C GLN A 35 8.68 4.69 -3.84
N ALA A 36 7.55 5.36 -3.60
CA ALA A 36 7.43 6.80 -3.87
C ALA A 36 8.41 7.63 -3.04
N ILE A 37 8.60 7.27 -1.76
CA ILE A 37 9.54 7.93 -0.86
C ILE A 37 11.00 7.69 -1.28
N GLU A 38 11.38 6.44 -1.56
CA GLU A 38 12.74 6.12 -2.03
C GLU A 38 13.06 6.83 -3.35
N MET A 39 12.11 6.88 -4.27
CA MET A 39 12.25 7.63 -5.51
C MET A 39 12.40 9.13 -5.24
N ALA A 40 11.61 9.71 -4.33
CA ALA A 40 11.75 11.12 -3.96
C ALA A 40 13.12 11.43 -3.37
N LEU A 41 13.64 10.58 -2.48
CA LEU A 41 14.97 10.72 -1.88
C LEU A 41 16.08 10.69 -2.94
N GLY A 42 16.00 9.76 -3.89
CA GLY A 42 16.95 9.71 -5.02
C GLY A 42 16.90 10.97 -5.88
N MET A 43 15.69 11.47 -6.19
CA MET A 43 15.54 12.70 -6.96
C MET A 43 15.99 13.96 -6.20
N ILE A 44 15.85 14.00 -4.87
CA ILE A 44 16.42 15.06 -4.02
C ILE A 44 17.95 15.02 -4.08
N ALA A 45 18.55 13.83 -3.99
CA ALA A 45 20.00 13.67 -4.12
C ALA A 45 20.53 14.14 -5.49
N ASP A 46 19.75 13.92 -6.55
CA ASP A 46 20.03 14.41 -7.90
C ASP A 46 19.72 15.92 -8.09
N ASN A 47 19.37 16.65 -7.03
CA ASN A 47 18.98 18.07 -7.04
C ASN A 47 17.84 18.37 -8.04
N GLN A 48 16.90 17.44 -8.23
CA GLN A 48 15.74 17.67 -9.08
C GLN A 48 14.77 18.68 -8.43
N PRO A 49 14.03 19.48 -9.22
CA PRO A 49 13.03 20.40 -8.68
C PRO A 49 11.89 19.66 -7.97
N ILE A 50 11.47 20.17 -6.81
CA ILE A 50 10.40 19.58 -5.98
C ILE A 50 9.10 19.39 -6.78
N GLU A 51 8.77 20.29 -7.72
CA GLU A 51 7.61 20.17 -8.61
C GLU A 51 7.66 18.90 -9.47
N LYS A 52 8.86 18.56 -9.96
CA LYS A 52 9.08 17.37 -10.78
C LYS A 52 9.00 16.12 -9.90
N ILE A 53 9.60 16.16 -8.72
CA ILE A 53 9.52 15.06 -7.74
C ILE A 53 8.05 14.78 -7.37
N ALA A 54 7.26 15.81 -7.06
CA ALA A 54 5.84 15.68 -6.77
C ALA A 54 5.05 15.08 -7.95
N LYS A 55 5.39 15.47 -9.18
CA LYS A 55 4.73 14.95 -10.39
C LYS A 55 4.98 13.45 -10.62
N TYR A 56 6.21 12.98 -10.38
CA TYR A 56 6.58 11.58 -10.62
C TYR A 56 6.23 10.65 -9.45
N THR A 57 6.43 11.11 -8.21
CA THR A 57 6.19 10.31 -7.00
C THR A 57 4.75 10.39 -6.51
N LYS A 58 3.97 11.36 -7.03
CA LYS A 58 2.62 11.72 -6.56
C LYS A 58 2.56 12.09 -5.07
N LEU A 59 3.71 12.37 -4.46
CA LEU A 59 3.79 12.88 -3.09
C LEU A 59 3.47 14.36 -3.07
N SER A 60 2.92 14.82 -1.94
CA SER A 60 2.70 16.24 -1.73
C SER A 60 4.02 16.98 -1.53
N ILE A 61 4.06 18.26 -1.92
CA ILE A 61 5.24 19.12 -1.71
C ILE A 61 5.65 19.15 -0.23
N LYS A 62 4.66 19.12 0.69
CA LYS A 62 4.89 19.09 2.13
C LYS A 62 5.60 17.80 2.58
N GLU A 63 5.19 16.64 2.04
CA GLU A 63 5.86 15.38 2.34
C GLU A 63 7.29 15.38 1.81
N ILE A 64 7.51 15.89 0.58
CA ILE A 64 8.85 15.98 -0.02
C ILE A 64 9.76 16.92 0.77
N GLN A 65 9.23 18.01 1.33
CA GLN A 65 9.99 18.92 2.20
C GLN A 65 10.28 18.35 3.60
N SER A 66 9.51 17.35 4.03
CA SER A 66 9.66 16.69 5.33
C SER A 66 10.52 15.43 5.27
N LEU A 67 10.89 14.98 4.06
CA LEU A 67 11.85 13.90 3.79
C LEU A 67 13.29 14.44 3.88
#